data_AF-A0A0S8KGM4-F1
#
_entry.id   AF-A0A0S8KGM4-F1
#
_cell.length_a   1.000
_cell.length_b   1.000
_cell.length_c   1.000
_cell.angle_alpha   90.00
_cell.angle_beta   90.00
_cell.angle_gamma   90.00
#
_symmetry.space_group_name_H-M   'P 1'
#
loop_
_entity.id
_entity.type
_entity.pdbx_description
1 polymer ?
#
loop_
_entity_poly.entity_id
_entity_poly.type
_entity_poly.pdbx_seq_one_letter_code
_entity_poly.pdbx_strand_id
1 'polypeptide(L)'
;MLIPFVVLNLLTSISKKKFVSIGIKGACHTIAAGFVAFLAVIIFNPFHLTNLTHTFVISVSKHAERWRDIHEWHSAFDWDNPVGTAVPFLVMYIMAWLLLVGWIAVSIAAPRSVSRYTKRKAKIVGDYQWPKIDLALMVIAALTIYMAIRSRRFIPIAAIAACPIMAMFIDQIVRAISATRNFQEHNRLAVRPMSSDLQLFFTFAGAVAVLFFGTWWGLKFKRVYLDPWHADPKLNSVFMRMTASDAKPFYASKFIKDNKLEGKMFNYWTEGGFIAWGQEPDPNTGRTPLRLFMDGRAQAAYNRDAFDRWSYVMSGGYITAQILARARARGQSVTTTDYVEIGQWMGEQLRERDVWIVLMPAVVFNDPERKNAYHAVRGLEHNPDWPLVFFNKKQKLWVDIKTPQGRELFEGIFTGKTLYPDDYHANLNRGRNLLLYSRELADKKTGLRLAIAAFNSNPSPTPILEILLVARRSAELKGDVDQFCEDYVRRFTEKKAAWAKQDGYRLRVEAARLACIHLKNVAQGQGNTELVSFYLDQENRNLRELGRVSQGQKW
;
A
#
# COMPACT_ATOMS: atom_id res chain seq x y z
N MET A 1 17.85 -8.88 -23.17
CA MET A 1 19.10 -8.79 -22.40
C MET A 1 20.29 -9.34 -23.18
N LEU A 2 20.26 -10.62 -23.60
CA LEU A 2 21.41 -11.29 -24.25
C LEU A 2 21.85 -10.64 -25.57
N ILE A 3 20.90 -10.33 -26.48
CA ILE A 3 21.21 -9.78 -27.81
C ILE A 3 21.90 -8.39 -27.72
N PRO A 4 21.35 -7.39 -27.00
CA PRO A 4 22.03 -6.10 -26.84
C PRO A 4 23.41 -6.23 -26.19
N PHE A 5 23.55 -7.10 -25.19
CA PHE A 5 24.84 -7.35 -24.52
C PHE A 5 25.88 -7.91 -25.48
N VAL A 6 25.54 -8.89 -26.31
CA VAL A 6 26.44 -9.51 -27.28
C VAL A 6 26.85 -8.52 -28.35
N VAL A 7 25.90 -7.76 -28.91
CA VAL A 7 26.19 -6.71 -29.91
C VAL A 7 27.14 -5.67 -29.34
N LEU A 8 26.88 -5.20 -28.12
CA LEU A 8 27.70 -4.19 -27.46
C LEU A 8 29.11 -4.72 -27.13
N ASN A 9 29.25 -5.99 -26.73
CA ASN A 9 30.56 -6.60 -26.51
C ASN A 9 31.36 -6.81 -27.81
N LEU A 10 30.68 -7.11 -28.92
CA LEU A 10 31.31 -7.17 -30.23
C LEU A 10 31.79 -5.78 -30.66
N LEU A 11 31.01 -4.73 -30.41
CA LEU A 11 31.41 -3.34 -30.67
C LEU A 11 32.60 -2.89 -29.81
N THR A 12 32.68 -3.30 -28.53
CA THR A 12 33.83 -2.97 -27.67
C THR A 12 35.11 -3.69 -28.07
N SER A 13 34.99 -4.85 -28.73
CA SER A 13 36.16 -5.62 -29.20
C SER A 13 37.04 -4.84 -30.19
N ILE A 14 36.46 -3.84 -30.88
CA ILE A 14 37.14 -2.94 -31.82
C ILE A 14 38.02 -1.90 -31.08
N SER A 15 37.71 -1.59 -29.82
CA SER A 15 38.37 -0.55 -29.03
C SER A 15 38.78 -1.05 -27.64
N LYS A 16 39.58 -2.13 -27.60
CA LYS A 16 40.11 -2.76 -26.37
C LYS A 16 40.92 -1.81 -25.47
N LYS A 17 41.35 -0.67 -26.00
CA LYS A 17 42.06 0.38 -25.26
C LYS A 17 41.12 1.22 -24.39
N LYS A 18 39.84 1.35 -24.77
CA LYS A 18 38.86 2.21 -24.07
C LYS A 18 37.79 1.43 -23.31
N PHE A 19 37.53 0.19 -23.71
CA PHE A 19 36.47 -0.63 -23.14
C PHE A 19 37.01 -1.92 -22.52
N VAL A 20 36.35 -2.38 -21.47
CA VAL A 20 36.50 -3.74 -20.97
C VAL A 20 35.84 -4.67 -21.99
N SER A 21 36.61 -5.63 -22.51
CA SER A 21 36.11 -6.67 -23.41
C SER A 21 36.34 -8.02 -22.74
N ILE A 22 35.31 -8.85 -22.70
CA ILE A 22 35.39 -10.23 -22.19
C ILE A 22 35.97 -11.19 -23.25
N GLY A 23 36.24 -10.69 -24.46
CA GLY A 23 36.69 -11.49 -25.60
C GLY A 23 35.60 -12.41 -26.16
N ILE A 24 35.89 -13.03 -27.31
CA ILE A 24 34.95 -13.94 -27.99
C ILE A 24 34.66 -15.17 -27.11
N LYS A 25 35.68 -15.75 -26.47
CA LYS A 25 35.51 -16.88 -25.56
C LYS A 25 34.57 -16.53 -24.38
N GLY A 26 34.76 -15.36 -23.78
CA GLY A 26 33.87 -14.87 -22.72
C GLY A 26 32.45 -14.65 -23.23
N ALA A 27 32.28 -14.08 -24.43
CA ALA A 27 30.97 -13.92 -25.04
C ALA A 27 30.27 -15.27 -25.29
N CYS A 28 30.98 -16.26 -25.83
CA CYS A 28 30.48 -17.62 -26.03
C CYS A 28 30.06 -18.28 -24.70
N HIS A 29 30.89 -18.18 -23.65
CA HIS A 29 30.54 -18.69 -22.32
C HIS A 29 29.30 -18.00 -21.74
N THR A 30 29.18 -16.67 -21.87
CA THR A 30 28.00 -15.94 -21.38
C THR A 30 26.74 -16.31 -22.15
N ILE A 31 26.82 -16.51 -23.47
CA ILE A 31 25.70 -16.99 -24.29
C ILE A 31 25.29 -18.39 -23.85
N ALA A 32 26.25 -19.32 -23.74
CA ALA A 32 25.99 -20.69 -23.32
C ALA A 32 25.38 -20.74 -21.91
N ALA A 33 25.96 -20.01 -20.95
CA ALA A 33 25.43 -19.91 -19.59
C ALA A 33 24.02 -19.30 -19.57
N GLY A 34 23.78 -18.24 -20.34
CA GLY A 34 22.46 -17.61 -20.45
C GLY A 34 21.40 -18.56 -21.05
N PHE A 35 21.78 -19.34 -22.06
CA PHE A 35 20.91 -20.35 -22.66
C PHE A 35 20.59 -21.49 -21.69
N VAL A 36 21.61 -22.03 -21.01
CA VAL A 36 21.43 -23.08 -19.99
C VAL A 36 20.58 -22.58 -18.82
N ALA A 37 20.82 -21.35 -18.34
CA ALA A 37 20.01 -20.74 -17.29
C ALA A 37 18.55 -20.55 -17.74
N PHE A 38 18.32 -20.14 -18.99
CA PHE A 38 16.97 -20.02 -19.55
C PHE A 38 16.24 -21.37 -19.60
N LEU A 39 16.91 -22.43 -20.06
CA LEU A 39 16.36 -23.79 -20.03
C LEU A 39 16.08 -24.26 -18.61
N ALA A 40 17.01 -24.02 -17.68
CA ALA A 40 16.83 -24.37 -16.27
C ALA A 40 15.60 -23.67 -15.66
N VAL A 41 15.37 -22.40 -15.99
CA VAL A 41 14.17 -21.66 -15.56
C VAL A 41 12.89 -22.26 -16.14
N ILE A 42 12.91 -22.87 -17.33
CA ILE A 42 11.72 -23.53 -17.88
C ILE A 42 11.51 -24.91 -17.24
N ILE A 43 12.58 -25.68 -17.06
CA ILE A 43 12.50 -27.07 -16.61
C ILE A 43 12.22 -27.15 -15.11
N PHE A 44 12.93 -26.37 -14.30
CA PHE A 44 12.84 -26.44 -12.83
C PHE A 44 11.77 -25.53 -12.22
N ASN A 45 11.14 -24.67 -13.02
CA ASN A 45 10.03 -23.85 -12.54
C ASN A 45 8.72 -24.67 -12.61
N PRO A 46 7.97 -24.81 -11.50
CA PRO A 46 6.70 -25.55 -11.49
C PRO A 46 5.64 -24.96 -12.43
N PHE A 47 5.82 -23.72 -12.88
CA PHE A 47 4.96 -23.04 -13.84
C PHE A 47 5.57 -22.96 -15.25
N HIS A 48 6.73 -23.59 -15.48
CA HIS A 48 7.41 -23.70 -16.77
C HIS A 48 7.47 -22.36 -17.55
N LEU A 49 7.12 -22.40 -18.84
CA LEU A 49 7.03 -21.23 -19.72
C LEU A 49 5.97 -20.21 -19.25
N THR A 50 4.92 -20.66 -18.57
CA THR A 50 3.83 -19.78 -18.13
C THR A 50 4.33 -18.68 -17.23
N ASN A 51 5.30 -18.93 -16.33
CA ASN A 51 5.85 -17.89 -15.47
C ASN A 51 6.58 -16.79 -16.26
N LEU A 52 7.22 -17.16 -17.37
CA LEU A 52 7.95 -16.24 -18.24
C LEU A 52 6.98 -15.46 -19.14
N THR A 53 5.99 -16.14 -19.73
CA THR A 53 5.03 -15.53 -20.66
C THR A 53 3.98 -14.70 -19.95
N HIS A 54 3.64 -15.01 -18.70
CA HIS A 54 2.63 -14.29 -17.92
C HIS A 54 2.98 -12.80 -17.76
N THR A 55 4.25 -12.47 -17.53
CA THR A 55 4.70 -11.07 -17.47
C THR A 55 4.44 -10.34 -18.81
N PHE A 56 4.63 -11.01 -19.95
CA PHE A 56 4.35 -10.43 -21.27
C PHE A 56 2.86 -10.30 -21.54
N VAL A 57 2.05 -11.29 -21.12
CA VAL A 57 0.59 -11.20 -21.19
C VAL A 57 0.12 -9.96 -20.43
N ILE A 58 0.66 -9.73 -19.25
CA ILE A 58 0.27 -8.58 -18.45
C ILE A 58 0.85 -7.25 -18.98
N SER A 59 2.05 -7.26 -19.57
CA SER A 59 2.74 -6.02 -19.94
C SER A 59 2.46 -5.54 -21.38
N VAL A 60 2.17 -6.47 -22.30
CA VAL A 60 2.15 -6.23 -23.75
C VAL A 60 0.85 -6.69 -24.42
N SER A 61 0.05 -7.57 -23.81
CA SER A 61 -1.21 -7.99 -24.45
C SER A 61 -2.20 -6.82 -24.59
N LYS A 62 -3.23 -7.00 -25.42
CA LYS A 62 -4.37 -6.06 -25.49
C LYS A 62 -5.04 -5.84 -24.12
N HIS A 63 -4.90 -6.79 -23.20
CA HIS A 63 -5.42 -6.71 -21.83
C HIS A 63 -4.49 -5.97 -20.87
N ALA A 64 -3.26 -5.65 -21.29
CA ALA A 64 -2.28 -4.89 -20.50
C ALA A 64 -2.75 -3.48 -20.16
N GLU A 65 -3.56 -2.86 -21.02
CA GLU A 65 -4.06 -1.49 -20.81
C GLU A 65 -4.79 -1.35 -19.47
N ARG A 66 -5.63 -2.32 -19.11
CA ARG A 66 -6.39 -2.30 -17.86
C ARG A 66 -5.52 -2.46 -16.60
N TRP A 67 -4.34 -3.08 -16.74
CA TRP A 67 -3.39 -3.23 -15.64
C TRP A 67 -2.50 -1.99 -15.45
N ARG A 68 -2.42 -1.11 -16.44
CA ARG A 68 -1.64 0.13 -16.34
C ARG A 68 -2.28 1.17 -15.43
N ASP A 69 -3.59 1.07 -15.19
CA ASP A 69 -4.33 1.94 -14.26
C ASP A 69 -3.96 1.71 -12.78
N ILE A 70 -3.24 0.64 -12.47
CA ILE A 70 -2.70 0.40 -11.12
C ILE A 70 -1.61 1.43 -10.85
N HIS A 71 -1.78 2.23 -9.79
CA HIS A 71 -0.89 3.35 -9.44
C HIS A 71 0.61 3.01 -9.41
N GLU A 72 0.97 1.81 -8.98
CA GLU A 72 2.36 1.35 -8.92
C GLU A 72 3.01 1.12 -10.29
N TRP A 73 2.21 0.97 -11.34
CA TRP A 73 2.63 0.52 -12.67
C TRP A 73 2.73 1.67 -13.67
N HIS A 74 2.23 2.84 -13.28
CA HIS A 74 2.43 4.08 -14.02
C HIS A 74 3.91 4.42 -14.19
N SER A 75 4.18 5.21 -15.22
CA SER A 75 5.51 5.73 -15.53
C SER A 75 6.07 6.53 -14.34
N ALA A 76 7.40 6.68 -14.29
CA ALA A 76 8.04 7.48 -13.25
C ALA A 76 7.55 8.93 -13.28
N PHE A 77 7.38 9.53 -14.47
CA PHE A 77 7.03 10.94 -14.63
C PHE A 77 5.54 11.19 -14.83
N ASP A 78 4.70 10.26 -14.38
CA ASP A 78 3.27 10.51 -14.18
C ASP A 78 3.10 11.27 -12.86
N TRP A 79 3.06 12.61 -12.98
CA TRP A 79 3.01 13.57 -11.89
C TRP A 79 1.65 13.65 -11.19
N ASP A 80 0.59 13.19 -11.85
CA ASP A 80 -0.78 13.18 -11.30
C ASP A 80 -1.02 11.97 -10.38
N ASN A 81 -0.06 11.06 -10.32
CA ASN A 81 -0.17 9.85 -9.53
C ASN A 81 -0.10 10.16 -8.03
N PRO A 82 -1.07 9.69 -7.22
CA PRO A 82 -1.13 9.99 -5.80
C PRO A 82 -0.09 9.24 -4.95
N VAL A 83 0.65 8.29 -5.52
CA VAL A 83 1.56 7.38 -4.79
C VAL A 83 3.03 7.66 -5.10
N GLY A 84 3.74 8.19 -4.09
CA GLY A 84 5.18 8.42 -4.13
C GLY A 84 5.60 9.74 -4.80
N THR A 85 6.90 9.99 -4.88
CA THR A 85 7.46 11.16 -5.59
C THR A 85 8.55 10.71 -6.55
N ALA A 86 8.50 11.21 -7.78
CA ALA A 86 9.50 10.95 -8.81
C ALA A 86 10.62 12.01 -8.86
N VAL A 87 10.50 13.07 -8.04
CA VAL A 87 11.46 14.19 -8.05
C VAL A 87 12.89 13.73 -7.74
N PRO A 88 13.16 12.90 -6.70
CA PRO A 88 14.52 12.44 -6.45
C PRO A 88 15.10 11.62 -7.60
N PHE A 89 14.25 10.81 -8.26
CA PHE A 89 14.66 10.03 -9.43
C PHE A 89 14.95 10.95 -10.63
N LEU A 90 14.17 12.00 -10.85
CA LEU A 90 14.43 13.00 -11.88
C LEU A 90 15.77 13.71 -11.66
N VAL A 91 16.06 14.12 -10.42
CA VAL A 91 17.34 14.76 -10.07
C VAL A 91 18.51 13.81 -10.36
N MET A 92 18.41 12.56 -9.92
CA MET A 92 19.42 11.54 -10.21
C MET A 92 19.59 11.32 -11.73
N TYR A 93 18.48 11.26 -12.47
CA TYR A 93 18.48 11.09 -13.92
C TYR A 93 19.18 12.25 -14.64
N ILE A 94 18.88 13.50 -14.27
CA ILE A 94 19.54 14.70 -14.81
C ILE A 94 21.03 14.68 -14.46
N MET A 95 21.37 14.39 -13.20
CA MET A 95 22.77 14.30 -12.77
C MET A 95 23.54 13.22 -13.55
N ALA A 96 22.94 12.05 -13.80
CA ALA A 96 23.58 11.00 -14.58
C ALA A 96 23.91 11.46 -16.01
N TRP A 97 22.99 12.19 -16.66
CA TRP A 97 23.23 12.77 -17.98
C TRP A 97 24.31 13.86 -17.96
N LEU A 98 24.28 14.76 -16.99
CA LEU A 98 25.30 15.81 -16.85
C LEU A 98 26.69 15.21 -16.63
N LEU A 99 26.80 14.18 -15.78
CA LEU A 99 28.06 13.47 -15.55
C LEU A 99 28.54 12.74 -16.80
N LEU A 100 27.64 12.09 -17.54
CA LEU A 100 27.99 11.44 -18.81
C LEU A 100 28.50 12.46 -19.84
N VAL A 101 27.82 13.59 -20.00
CA VAL A 101 28.22 14.67 -20.92
C VAL A 101 29.57 15.27 -20.49
N GLY A 102 29.73 15.60 -19.20
CA GLY A 102 30.98 16.11 -18.66
C GLY A 102 32.13 15.13 -18.85
N TRP A 103 31.87 13.84 -18.63
CA TRP A 103 32.83 12.78 -18.86
C TRP A 103 33.23 12.65 -20.34
N ILE A 104 32.27 12.70 -21.27
CA ILE A 104 32.54 12.70 -22.72
C ILE A 104 33.39 13.92 -23.10
N ALA A 105 33.02 15.12 -22.64
CA ALA A 105 33.72 16.36 -22.94
C ALA A 105 35.18 16.31 -22.48
N VAL A 106 35.43 15.88 -21.24
CA VAL A 106 36.78 15.72 -20.68
C VAL A 106 37.57 14.65 -21.43
N SER A 107 36.93 13.52 -21.77
CA SER A 107 37.55 12.42 -22.52
C SER A 107 37.93 12.79 -23.95
N ILE A 108 37.24 13.74 -24.58
CA ILE A 108 37.58 14.26 -25.92
C ILE A 108 38.65 15.35 -25.82
N ALA A 109 38.56 16.23 -24.81
CA ALA A 109 39.47 17.35 -24.66
C ALA A 109 40.88 16.91 -24.20
N ALA A 110 40.98 16.03 -23.21
CA ALA A 110 42.26 15.68 -22.59
C ALA A 110 43.30 15.02 -23.54
N PRO A 111 42.93 14.07 -24.45
CA PRO A 111 43.90 13.41 -25.33
C PRO A 111 44.48 14.33 -26.42
N ARG A 112 43.72 15.35 -26.86
CA ARG A 112 44.16 16.31 -27.89
C ARG A 112 45.27 17.23 -27.37
N SER A 113 45.19 17.60 -26.09
CA SER A 113 46.18 18.44 -25.40
C SER A 113 47.50 17.70 -25.18
N VAL A 114 47.42 16.43 -24.78
CA VAL A 114 48.60 15.62 -24.42
C VAL A 114 49.32 15.12 -25.68
N SER A 115 48.61 14.55 -26.66
CA SER A 115 49.23 13.92 -27.85
C SER A 115 49.98 14.89 -28.77
N ARG A 116 49.57 16.17 -28.83
CA ARG A 116 50.31 17.21 -29.57
C ARG A 116 51.69 17.49 -28.97
N TYR A 117 51.86 17.26 -27.66
CA TYR A 117 53.09 17.57 -26.94
C TYR A 117 54.00 16.34 -26.75
N THR A 118 53.42 15.13 -26.60
CA THR A 118 54.19 13.88 -26.42
C THR A 118 54.98 13.43 -27.65
N LYS A 119 54.61 13.88 -28.88
CA LYS A 119 55.43 13.64 -30.08
C LYS A 119 56.85 14.26 -29.99
N ARG A 120 57.14 15.11 -28.99
CA ARG A 120 58.42 15.81 -28.87
C ARG A 120 59.40 15.29 -27.80
N LYS A 121 59.00 14.57 -26.74
CA LYS A 121 59.95 14.06 -25.72
C LYS A 121 59.48 12.78 -24.99
N ALA A 122 60.30 11.72 -25.14
CA ALA A 122 60.69 10.65 -24.20
C ALA A 122 59.66 9.76 -23.44
N LYS A 123 60.12 8.51 -23.24
CA LYS A 123 59.59 7.41 -22.41
C LYS A 123 58.99 7.89 -21.08
N ILE A 124 57.67 7.72 -20.93
CA ILE A 124 56.95 7.93 -19.67
C ILE A 124 57.11 6.67 -18.81
N VAL A 125 57.73 6.79 -17.64
CA VAL A 125 57.77 5.74 -16.62
C VAL A 125 56.68 6.06 -15.60
N GLY A 126 55.68 5.20 -15.51
CA GLY A 126 54.47 5.38 -14.68
C GLY A 126 53.24 5.77 -15.51
N ASP A 127 52.77 4.85 -16.37
CA ASP A 127 51.64 5.12 -17.25
C ASP A 127 50.32 5.19 -16.48
N TYR A 128 49.78 6.40 -16.33
CA TYR A 128 48.36 6.58 -16.03
C TYR A 128 47.53 5.95 -17.15
N GLN A 129 46.94 4.79 -16.88
CA GLN A 129 46.00 4.17 -17.82
C GLN A 129 44.65 4.85 -17.71
N TRP A 130 44.13 5.29 -18.86
CA TRP A 130 42.77 5.78 -18.94
C TRP A 130 41.81 4.69 -18.46
N PRO A 131 40.90 5.02 -17.54
CA PRO A 131 40.00 4.05 -16.96
C PRO A 131 39.10 3.45 -18.06
N LYS A 132 39.05 2.12 -18.09
CA LYS A 132 38.24 1.39 -19.07
C LYS A 132 36.78 1.40 -18.66
N ILE A 133 35.90 1.55 -19.63
CA ILE A 133 34.46 1.52 -19.41
C ILE A 133 33.98 0.08 -19.47
N ASP A 134 33.27 -0.34 -18.43
CA ASP A 134 32.50 -1.56 -18.49
C ASP A 134 31.13 -1.26 -19.11
N LEU A 135 31.01 -1.58 -20.41
CA LEU A 135 29.79 -1.36 -21.16
C LEU A 135 28.63 -2.24 -20.64
N ALA A 136 28.94 -3.38 -20.00
CA ALA A 136 27.91 -4.23 -19.41
C ALA A 136 27.17 -3.52 -18.27
N LEU A 137 27.93 -2.88 -17.36
CA LEU A 137 27.35 -2.11 -16.26
C LEU A 137 26.53 -0.92 -16.79
N MET A 138 27.04 -0.20 -17.80
CA MET A 138 26.29 0.88 -18.45
C MET A 138 24.96 0.40 -19.03
N VAL A 139 24.93 -0.76 -19.67
CA VAL A 139 23.70 -1.34 -20.22
C VAL A 139 22.73 -1.73 -19.11
N ILE A 140 23.23 -2.36 -18.04
CA ILE A 140 22.38 -2.73 -16.89
C ILE A 140 21.74 -1.47 -16.30
N ALA A 141 22.51 -0.41 -16.04
CA ALA A 141 21.98 0.85 -15.53
C ALA A 141 21.02 1.54 -16.52
N ALA A 142 21.34 1.58 -17.80
CA ALA A 142 20.46 2.16 -18.82
C ALA A 142 19.13 1.42 -18.91
N LEU A 143 19.15 0.08 -18.82
CA LEU A 143 17.95 -0.74 -18.82
C LEU A 143 17.14 -0.57 -17.54
N THR A 144 17.76 -0.51 -16.37
CA THR A 144 17.03 -0.28 -15.12
C THR A 144 16.43 1.11 -15.06
N ILE A 145 17.14 2.13 -15.56
CA ILE A 145 16.59 3.49 -15.76
C ILE A 145 15.41 3.45 -16.73
N TYR A 146 15.54 2.78 -17.88
CA TYR A 146 14.44 2.63 -18.83
C TYR A 146 13.22 1.95 -18.20
N MET A 147 13.44 0.86 -17.45
CA MET A 147 12.39 0.18 -16.70
C MET A 147 11.75 1.11 -15.67
N ALA A 148 12.53 1.92 -14.95
CA ALA A 148 12.02 2.91 -14.00
C ALA A 148 11.18 3.99 -14.68
N ILE A 149 11.61 4.50 -15.84
CA ILE A 149 10.83 5.44 -16.66
C ILE A 149 9.47 4.82 -17.03
N ARG A 150 9.46 3.54 -17.43
CA ARG A 150 8.22 2.84 -17.81
C ARG A 150 7.36 2.44 -16.62
N SER A 151 7.95 2.18 -15.46
CA SER A 151 7.25 1.79 -14.25
C SER A 151 8.04 2.18 -13.00
N ARG A 152 7.42 3.01 -12.14
CA ARG A 152 8.04 3.56 -10.93
C ARG A 152 8.57 2.52 -9.93
N ARG A 153 8.05 1.28 -9.94
CA ARG A 153 8.54 0.19 -9.07
C ARG A 153 10.02 -0.16 -9.29
N PHE A 154 10.57 0.17 -10.45
CA PHE A 154 11.97 -0.08 -10.77
C PHE A 154 12.90 1.07 -10.36
N ILE A 155 12.38 2.20 -9.86
CA ILE A 155 13.20 3.34 -9.40
C ILE A 155 14.27 2.91 -8.38
N PRO A 156 13.98 2.11 -7.34
CA PRO A 156 15.02 1.66 -6.39
C PRO A 156 16.13 0.86 -7.07
N ILE A 157 15.77 -0.05 -7.98
CA ILE A 157 16.73 -0.87 -8.73
C ILE A 157 17.58 0.00 -9.67
N ALA A 158 16.96 0.99 -10.32
CA ALA A 158 17.64 1.95 -11.16
C ALA A 158 18.65 2.79 -10.37
N ALA A 159 18.27 3.27 -9.18
CA ALA A 159 19.16 4.03 -8.32
C ALA A 159 20.38 3.21 -7.88
N ILE A 160 20.16 1.96 -7.43
CA ILE A 160 21.24 1.04 -7.02
C ILE A 160 22.20 0.77 -8.20
N ALA A 161 21.68 0.60 -9.41
CA ALA A 161 22.49 0.33 -10.60
C ALA A 161 23.23 1.59 -11.13
N ALA A 162 22.60 2.77 -11.05
CA ALA A 162 23.15 4.00 -11.64
C ALA A 162 24.21 4.67 -10.74
N CYS A 163 24.05 4.64 -9.42
CA CYS A 163 24.95 5.32 -8.48
C CYS A 163 26.44 4.93 -8.64
N PRO A 164 26.81 3.63 -8.78
CA PRO A 164 28.21 3.25 -9.02
C PRO A 164 28.79 3.83 -10.32
N ILE A 165 27.97 3.93 -11.38
CA ILE A 165 28.39 4.47 -12.67
C ILE A 165 28.59 5.98 -12.59
N MET A 166 27.70 6.68 -11.89
CA MET A 166 27.84 8.11 -11.63
C MET A 166 29.10 8.39 -10.81
N ALA A 167 29.36 7.60 -9.76
CA ALA A 167 30.59 7.71 -8.97
C ALA A 167 31.84 7.45 -9.82
N MET A 168 31.79 6.46 -10.71
CA MET A 168 32.84 6.20 -11.69
C MET A 168 33.06 7.43 -12.59
N PHE A 169 32.01 8.01 -13.19
CA PHE A 169 32.18 9.20 -14.04
C PHE A 169 32.82 10.36 -13.28
N ILE A 170 32.41 10.60 -12.03
CA ILE A 170 33.01 11.63 -11.18
C ILE A 170 34.52 11.37 -10.98
N ASP A 171 34.90 10.15 -10.57
CA ASP A 171 36.31 9.79 -10.38
C ASP A 171 37.13 9.98 -11.67
N GLN A 172 36.60 9.51 -12.80
CA GLN A 172 37.29 9.62 -14.09
C GLN A 172 37.45 11.08 -14.55
N ILE A 173 36.41 11.92 -14.36
CA ILE A 173 36.47 13.37 -14.63
C ILE A 173 37.54 14.02 -13.76
N VAL A 174 37.53 13.78 -12.45
CA VAL A 174 38.47 14.39 -11.49
C VAL A 174 39.91 13.98 -11.79
N ARG A 175 40.17 12.69 -12.04
CA ARG A 175 41.51 12.19 -12.39
C ARG A 175 41.99 12.77 -13.72
N ALA A 176 41.13 12.84 -14.73
CA ALA A 176 41.48 13.39 -16.03
C ALA A 176 41.83 14.89 -15.94
N ILE A 177 41.05 15.68 -15.18
CA ILE A 177 41.34 17.10 -14.93
C ILE A 177 42.66 17.23 -14.16
N SER A 178 42.87 16.44 -13.11
CA SER A 178 44.11 16.45 -12.30
C SER A 178 45.34 16.11 -13.14
N ALA A 179 45.28 15.03 -13.94
CA ALA A 179 46.36 14.63 -14.83
C ALA A 179 46.63 15.69 -15.93
N THR A 180 45.58 16.31 -16.47
CA THR A 180 45.72 17.37 -17.49
C THR A 180 46.38 18.62 -16.92
N ARG A 181 45.97 19.06 -15.71
CA ARG A 181 46.61 20.20 -15.01
C ARG A 181 48.06 19.89 -14.65
N ASN A 182 48.33 18.69 -14.14
CA ASN A 182 49.69 18.28 -13.82
C ASN A 182 50.60 18.22 -15.05
N PHE A 183 50.05 17.77 -16.18
CA PHE A 183 50.77 17.78 -17.44
C PHE A 183 51.09 19.20 -17.91
N GLN A 184 50.13 20.13 -17.82
CA GLN A 184 50.33 21.53 -18.19
C GLN A 184 51.40 22.22 -17.32
N GLU A 185 51.43 21.94 -16.03
CA GLU A 185 52.34 22.62 -15.11
C GLU A 185 53.73 21.94 -15.00
N HIS A 186 53.79 20.60 -15.06
CA HIS A 186 55.01 19.82 -14.73
C HIS A 186 55.44 18.84 -15.84
N ASN A 187 54.77 18.82 -17.00
CA ASN A 187 55.04 17.90 -18.11
C ASN A 187 54.99 16.41 -17.74
N ARG A 188 54.28 16.05 -16.67
CA ARG A 188 54.10 14.65 -16.22
C ARG A 188 52.63 14.26 -16.30
N LEU A 189 52.32 13.19 -17.03
CA LEU A 189 50.97 12.64 -17.14
C LEU A 189 50.69 11.68 -15.96
N ALA A 190 50.66 12.25 -14.76
CA ALA A 190 50.33 11.52 -13.54
C ALA A 190 49.22 12.26 -12.79
N VAL A 191 48.31 11.51 -12.16
CA VAL A 191 47.32 12.09 -11.24
C VAL A 191 48.07 12.61 -10.02
N ARG A 192 47.88 13.89 -9.68
CA ARG A 192 48.47 14.43 -8.44
C ARG A 192 47.83 13.73 -7.24
N PRO A 193 48.63 13.31 -6.24
CA PRO A 193 48.05 12.90 -4.98
C PRO A 193 47.21 14.05 -4.43
N MET A 194 46.00 13.75 -3.97
CA MET A 194 45.14 14.73 -3.32
C MET A 194 45.87 15.24 -2.07
N SER A 195 45.91 16.56 -1.84
CA SER A 195 46.55 17.11 -0.64
C SER A 195 45.90 16.55 0.62
N SER A 196 46.68 16.39 1.70
CA SER A 196 46.16 15.85 2.97
C SER A 196 44.95 16.63 3.48
N ASP A 197 44.93 17.95 3.28
CA ASP A 197 43.80 18.81 3.68
C ASP A 197 42.51 18.50 2.90
N LEU A 198 42.62 18.28 1.58
CA LEU A 198 41.46 17.90 0.76
C LEU A 198 40.99 16.48 1.09
N GLN A 199 41.92 15.55 1.32
CA GLN A 199 41.58 14.19 1.77
C GLN A 199 40.83 14.23 3.10
N LEU A 200 41.34 15.02 4.07
CA LEU A 200 40.72 15.21 5.36
C LEU A 200 39.35 15.85 5.23
N PHE A 201 39.20 16.88 4.37
CA PHE A 201 37.93 17.53 4.10
C PHE A 201 36.88 16.54 3.56
N PHE A 202 37.19 15.77 2.51
CA PHE A 202 36.24 14.81 1.95
C PHE A 202 35.93 13.67 2.92
N THR A 203 36.92 13.22 3.70
CA THR A 203 36.72 12.22 4.74
C THR A 203 35.77 12.73 5.82
N PHE A 204 35.98 13.96 6.29
CA PHE A 204 35.12 14.62 7.27
C PHE A 204 33.71 14.85 6.71
N ALA A 205 33.59 15.38 5.50
CA ALA A 205 32.31 15.59 4.84
C ALA A 205 31.54 14.27 4.65
N GLY A 206 32.23 13.20 4.26
CA GLY A 206 31.67 11.86 4.16
C GLY A 206 31.18 11.34 5.51
N ALA A 207 31.98 11.50 6.57
CA ALA A 207 31.61 11.11 7.94
C ALA A 207 30.38 11.89 8.43
N VAL A 208 30.34 13.22 8.24
CA VAL A 208 29.19 14.06 8.59
C VAL A 208 27.94 13.64 7.82
N ALA A 209 28.05 13.38 6.51
CA ALA A 209 26.92 12.93 5.70
C ALA A 209 26.39 11.58 6.21
N VAL A 210 27.26 10.59 6.46
CA VAL A 210 26.86 9.28 6.99
C VAL A 210 26.20 9.42 8.36
N LEU A 211 26.77 10.20 9.28
CA LEU A 211 26.19 10.43 10.61
C LEU A 211 24.84 11.14 10.52
N PHE A 212 24.71 12.16 9.67
CA PHE A 212 23.47 12.89 9.47
C PHE A 212 22.38 11.99 8.89
N PHE A 213 22.64 11.33 7.76
CA PHE A 213 21.65 10.45 7.12
C PHE A 213 21.33 9.23 7.99
N GLY A 214 22.32 8.64 8.65
CA GLY A 214 22.12 7.52 9.59
C GLY A 214 21.25 7.92 10.77
N THR A 215 21.52 9.08 11.39
CA THR A 215 20.73 9.60 12.51
C THR A 215 19.32 10.00 12.06
N TRP A 216 19.20 10.69 10.93
CA TRP A 216 17.90 11.09 10.40
C TRP A 216 17.02 9.89 10.06
N TRP A 217 17.55 8.91 9.31
CA TRP A 217 16.84 7.67 9.01
C TRP A 217 16.54 6.86 10.26
N GLY A 218 17.47 6.77 11.22
CA GLY A 218 17.25 6.09 12.49
C GLY A 218 16.12 6.71 13.32
N LEU A 219 16.10 8.05 13.42
CA LEU A 219 15.03 8.78 14.11
C LEU A 219 13.68 8.65 13.40
N LYS A 220 13.67 8.69 12.06
CA LYS A 220 12.47 8.45 11.25
C LYS A 220 11.95 7.03 11.42
N PHE A 221 12.83 6.03 11.35
CA PHE A 221 12.49 4.62 11.58
C PHE A 221 11.91 4.43 12.98
N LYS A 222 12.55 4.99 14.01
CA LYS A 222 12.02 4.98 15.38
C LYS A 222 10.62 5.58 15.43
N ARG A 223 10.44 6.80 14.90
CA ARG A 223 9.17 7.52 14.96
C ARG A 223 8.02 6.84 14.21
N VAL A 224 8.30 6.21 13.07
CA VAL A 224 7.27 5.57 12.24
C VAL A 224 7.00 4.14 12.69
N TYR A 225 8.03 3.37 13.03
CA TYR A 225 7.90 1.93 13.27
C TYR A 225 8.05 1.48 14.72
N LEU A 226 8.74 2.24 15.59
CA LEU A 226 9.00 1.83 16.97
C LEU A 226 8.16 2.60 18.00
N ASP A 227 7.89 3.88 17.78
CA ASP A 227 7.00 4.68 18.64
C ASP A 227 5.57 4.11 18.60
N PRO A 228 4.70 4.43 19.57
CA PRO A 228 3.34 3.91 19.63
C PRO A 228 2.56 4.06 18.31
N TRP A 229 1.99 2.95 17.83
CA TRP A 229 1.21 2.87 16.62
C TRP A 229 -0.16 3.49 16.80
N HIS A 230 -0.36 4.65 16.23
CA HIS A 230 -1.62 5.38 16.39
C HIS A 230 -2.85 4.67 15.79
N ALA A 231 -2.70 3.83 14.76
CA ALA A 231 -3.82 3.33 13.97
C ALA A 231 -4.46 2.04 14.52
N ASP A 232 -3.71 1.21 15.25
CA ASP A 232 -4.22 -0.05 15.80
C ASP A 232 -3.56 -0.41 17.14
N PRO A 233 -4.34 -0.69 18.20
CA PRO A 233 -3.78 -1.06 19.50
C PRO A 233 -3.29 -2.51 19.58
N LYS A 234 -3.68 -3.39 18.65
CA LYS A 234 -3.36 -4.82 18.68
C LYS A 234 -2.43 -5.24 17.54
N LEU A 235 -2.67 -4.71 16.32
CA LEU A 235 -1.90 -5.04 15.11
C LEU A 235 -0.82 -3.97 14.87
N ASN A 236 0.12 -3.83 15.82
CA ASN A 236 1.07 -2.72 15.92
C ASN A 236 2.54 -3.13 15.73
N SER A 237 2.85 -4.39 15.42
CA SER A 237 4.24 -4.83 15.28
C SER A 237 4.94 -4.14 14.11
N VAL A 238 6.28 -4.03 14.17
CA VAL A 238 7.08 -3.43 13.09
C VAL A 238 6.76 -4.08 11.75
N PHE A 239 6.64 -5.41 11.72
CA PHE A 239 6.26 -6.15 10.52
C PHE A 239 4.87 -5.74 10.00
N MET A 240 3.86 -5.64 10.87
CA MET A 240 2.50 -5.22 10.47
C MET A 240 2.52 -3.84 9.81
N ARG A 241 3.27 -2.90 10.40
CA ARG A 241 3.37 -1.52 9.90
C ARG A 241 4.12 -1.44 8.56
N MET A 242 5.26 -2.12 8.44
CA MET A 242 6.08 -2.10 7.22
C MET A 242 5.36 -2.74 6.03
N THR A 243 4.55 -3.76 6.28
CA THR A 243 3.82 -4.49 5.24
C THR A 243 2.39 -3.98 5.02
N ALA A 244 1.94 -2.98 5.80
CA ALA A 244 0.54 -2.56 5.92
C ALA A 244 -0.42 -3.76 6.13
N SER A 245 0.08 -4.82 6.79
CA SER A 245 -0.70 -6.04 7.02
C SER A 245 -1.82 -5.78 8.01
N ASP A 246 -1.74 -4.73 8.83
CA ASP A 246 -2.82 -4.38 9.73
C ASP A 246 -4.16 -4.20 8.98
N ALA A 247 -4.16 -3.78 7.71
CA ALA A 247 -5.39 -3.68 6.91
C ALA A 247 -6.05 -5.04 6.57
N LYS A 248 -5.33 -6.16 6.69
CA LYS A 248 -5.78 -7.50 6.30
C LYS A 248 -6.86 -8.05 7.23
N PRO A 249 -7.70 -8.99 6.76
CA PRO A 249 -8.87 -9.46 7.48
C PRO A 249 -8.53 -10.53 8.55
N PHE A 250 -7.60 -10.25 9.47
CA PHE A 250 -7.19 -11.18 10.53
C PHE A 250 -8.37 -11.67 11.37
N TYR A 251 -9.17 -10.74 11.90
CA TYR A 251 -10.30 -11.06 12.76
C TYR A 251 -11.44 -11.73 11.99
N ALA A 252 -11.72 -11.30 10.76
CA ALA A 252 -12.73 -11.96 9.93
C ALA A 252 -12.29 -13.39 9.53
N SER A 253 -10.99 -13.62 9.28
CA SER A 253 -10.45 -14.95 9.00
C SER A 253 -10.57 -15.87 10.23
N LYS A 254 -10.28 -15.34 11.43
CA LYS A 254 -10.53 -16.09 12.68
C LYS A 254 -12.01 -16.40 12.87
N PHE A 255 -12.91 -15.44 12.59
CA PHE A 255 -14.36 -15.67 12.62
C PHE A 255 -14.80 -16.77 11.64
N ILE A 256 -14.30 -16.74 10.40
CA ILE A 256 -14.56 -17.77 9.37
C ILE A 256 -14.10 -19.14 9.87
N LYS A 257 -12.87 -19.21 10.39
CA LYS A 257 -12.26 -20.45 10.88
C LYS A 257 -13.01 -21.02 12.09
N ASP A 258 -13.25 -20.20 13.12
CA ASP A 258 -13.84 -20.66 14.38
C ASP A 258 -15.29 -21.14 14.18
N ASN A 259 -16.04 -20.52 13.26
CA ASN A 259 -17.40 -20.95 12.90
C ASN A 259 -17.43 -22.01 11.78
N LYS A 260 -16.26 -22.49 11.31
CA LYS A 260 -16.13 -23.53 10.27
C LYS A 260 -16.94 -23.23 9.00
N LEU A 261 -16.91 -21.97 8.55
CA LEU A 261 -17.70 -21.56 7.39
C LEU A 261 -17.18 -22.23 6.12
N GLU A 262 -18.08 -22.70 5.27
CA GLU A 262 -17.78 -23.40 4.02
C GLU A 262 -18.68 -22.93 2.87
N GLY A 263 -18.38 -23.36 1.63
CA GLY A 263 -19.18 -23.01 0.45
C GLY A 263 -18.51 -21.93 -0.39
N LYS A 264 -19.27 -20.95 -0.91
CA LYS A 264 -18.72 -19.87 -1.75
C LYS A 264 -18.95 -18.50 -1.10
N MET A 265 -17.94 -17.65 -1.18
CA MET A 265 -18.00 -16.26 -0.72
C MET A 265 -17.67 -15.27 -1.84
N PHE A 266 -18.30 -14.10 -1.81
CA PHE A 266 -17.89 -12.94 -2.58
C PHE A 266 -17.02 -12.03 -1.73
N ASN A 267 -15.77 -11.85 -2.14
CA ASN A 267 -14.76 -11.11 -1.39
C ASN A 267 -14.12 -10.01 -2.24
N TYR A 268 -13.48 -9.05 -1.58
CA TYR A 268 -12.65 -8.07 -2.26
C TYR A 268 -11.35 -8.70 -2.76
N TRP A 269 -10.96 -8.38 -3.99
CA TRP A 269 -9.89 -9.08 -4.70
C TRP A 269 -8.53 -9.03 -3.99
N THR A 270 -8.16 -7.91 -3.37
CA THR A 270 -6.84 -7.76 -2.69
C THR A 270 -6.71 -8.53 -1.37
N GLU A 271 -7.82 -9.08 -0.86
CA GLU A 271 -7.86 -9.85 0.39
C GLU A 271 -7.94 -11.36 0.13
N GLY A 272 -8.23 -11.80 -1.10
CA GLY A 272 -8.49 -13.20 -1.43
C GLY A 272 -7.39 -14.15 -0.95
N GLY A 273 -6.15 -13.98 -1.40
CA GLY A 273 -5.04 -14.83 -0.96
C GLY A 273 -4.82 -14.86 0.56
N PHE A 274 -5.17 -13.79 1.29
CA PHE A 274 -5.08 -13.78 2.75
C PHE A 274 -6.21 -14.58 3.39
N ILE A 275 -7.43 -14.45 2.89
CA ILE A 275 -8.59 -15.20 3.38
C ILE A 275 -8.42 -16.70 3.10
N ALA A 276 -7.84 -17.08 1.96
CA ALA A 276 -7.49 -18.47 1.67
C ALA A 276 -6.47 -19.01 2.68
N TRP A 277 -5.43 -18.23 2.98
CA TRP A 277 -4.40 -18.60 3.95
C TRP A 277 -4.93 -18.70 5.38
N GLY A 278 -5.92 -17.88 5.75
CA GLY A 278 -6.53 -17.89 7.07
C GLY A 278 -7.45 -19.08 7.37
N GLN A 279 -7.66 -19.96 6.39
CA GLN A 279 -8.50 -21.15 6.52
C GLN A 279 -7.64 -22.42 6.70
N GLU A 280 -8.24 -23.46 7.26
CA GLU A 280 -7.63 -24.79 7.28
C GLU A 280 -8.01 -25.52 6.00
N PRO A 281 -7.06 -25.82 5.10
CA PRO A 281 -7.37 -26.54 3.87
C PRO A 281 -7.78 -27.98 4.20
N ASP A 282 -8.67 -28.52 3.37
CA ASP A 282 -9.01 -29.94 3.41
C ASP A 282 -7.73 -30.79 3.22
N PRO A 283 -7.42 -31.73 4.12
CA PRO A 283 -6.14 -32.43 4.13
C PRO A 283 -5.95 -33.36 2.91
N ASN A 284 -7.04 -33.77 2.27
CA ASN A 284 -7.02 -34.70 1.15
C ASN A 284 -6.92 -33.98 -0.20
N THR A 285 -7.56 -32.81 -0.32
CA THR A 285 -7.69 -32.07 -1.58
C THR A 285 -6.88 -30.78 -1.62
N GLY A 286 -6.40 -30.30 -0.47
CA GLY A 286 -5.73 -29.00 -0.32
C GLY A 286 -6.64 -27.79 -0.57
N ARG A 287 -7.96 -27.99 -0.75
CA ARG A 287 -8.91 -26.92 -1.07
C ARG A 287 -9.34 -26.20 0.20
N THR A 288 -9.57 -24.89 0.09
CA THR A 288 -10.16 -24.12 1.19
C THR A 288 -11.66 -24.44 1.33
N PRO A 289 -12.18 -24.66 2.55
CA PRO A 289 -13.61 -24.93 2.78
C PRO A 289 -14.51 -23.83 2.25
N LEU A 290 -14.15 -22.57 2.51
CA LEU A 290 -14.79 -21.39 1.96
C LEU A 290 -14.03 -20.95 0.70
N ARG A 291 -14.67 -21.16 -0.46
CA ARG A 291 -14.14 -20.85 -1.78
C ARG A 291 -14.35 -19.38 -2.11
N LEU A 292 -13.28 -18.75 -2.56
CA LEU A 292 -13.23 -17.32 -2.84
C LEU A 292 -13.71 -17.03 -4.25
N PHE A 293 -14.34 -15.87 -4.44
CA PHE A 293 -14.71 -15.40 -5.78
C PHE A 293 -13.51 -14.86 -6.55
N MET A 294 -12.62 -14.15 -5.86
CA MET A 294 -11.51 -13.43 -6.50
C MET A 294 -10.29 -13.32 -5.59
N ASP A 295 -9.10 -13.31 -6.18
CA ASP A 295 -7.82 -13.13 -5.50
C ASP A 295 -6.92 -12.22 -6.35
N GLY A 296 -6.07 -11.43 -5.69
CA GLY A 296 -5.11 -10.52 -6.30
C GLY A 296 -3.83 -11.16 -6.80
N ARG A 297 -3.63 -12.47 -6.65
CA ARG A 297 -2.50 -13.15 -7.29
C ARG A 297 -2.76 -13.42 -8.78
N ALA A 298 -1.64 -13.43 -9.50
CA ALA A 298 -1.38 -13.71 -10.92
C ALA A 298 -2.38 -14.58 -11.72
N GLN A 299 -3.07 -15.54 -11.10
CA GLN A 299 -3.80 -16.56 -11.83
C GLN A 299 -5.32 -16.31 -11.87
N ALA A 300 -5.90 -15.72 -10.82
CA ALA A 300 -7.33 -15.41 -10.75
C ALA A 300 -7.62 -13.94 -11.13
N ALA A 301 -6.82 -12.99 -10.64
CA ALA A 301 -6.98 -11.57 -11.01
C ALA A 301 -6.88 -11.34 -12.52
N TYR A 302 -5.99 -12.09 -13.17
CA TYR A 302 -5.62 -11.87 -14.56
C TYR A 302 -6.43 -12.71 -15.56
N ASN A 303 -7.41 -13.48 -15.08
CA ASN A 303 -8.49 -13.97 -15.94
C ASN A 303 -9.50 -12.83 -16.13
N ARG A 304 -9.56 -12.28 -17.33
CA ARG A 304 -10.42 -11.14 -17.66
C ARG A 304 -11.90 -11.43 -17.38
N ASP A 305 -12.40 -12.62 -17.73
CA ASP A 305 -13.82 -12.94 -17.56
C ASP A 305 -14.19 -13.07 -16.08
N ALA A 306 -13.27 -13.57 -15.24
CA ALA A 306 -13.44 -13.57 -13.80
C ALA A 306 -13.44 -12.13 -13.25
N PHE A 307 -12.50 -11.30 -13.69
CA PHE A 307 -12.39 -9.89 -13.27
C PHE A 307 -13.58 -9.04 -13.71
N ASP A 308 -14.05 -9.20 -14.94
CA ASP A 308 -15.18 -8.46 -15.50
C ASP A 308 -16.48 -8.85 -14.79
N ARG A 309 -16.68 -10.14 -14.52
CA ARG A 309 -17.81 -10.63 -13.70
C ARG A 309 -17.74 -10.12 -12.26
N TRP A 310 -16.57 -10.21 -11.63
CA TRP A 310 -16.36 -9.68 -10.28
C TRP A 310 -16.64 -8.17 -10.23
N SER A 311 -16.08 -7.41 -11.18
CA SER A 311 -16.26 -5.95 -11.26
C SER A 311 -17.72 -5.56 -11.45
N TYR A 312 -18.44 -6.29 -12.30
CA TYR A 312 -19.87 -6.06 -12.56
C TYR A 312 -20.74 -6.26 -11.33
N VAL A 313 -20.53 -7.36 -10.59
CA VAL A 313 -21.24 -7.61 -9.33
C VAL A 313 -20.83 -6.59 -8.26
N MET A 314 -19.52 -6.33 -8.14
CA MET A 314 -18.95 -5.38 -7.17
C MET A 314 -19.46 -3.95 -7.41
N SER A 315 -19.79 -3.57 -8.64
CA SER A 315 -20.34 -2.25 -8.97
C SER A 315 -21.85 -2.15 -8.78
N GLY A 316 -22.53 -3.22 -8.34
CA GLY A 316 -23.99 -3.23 -8.26
C GLY A 316 -24.67 -3.23 -9.63
N GLY A 317 -23.98 -3.70 -10.68
CA GLY A 317 -24.49 -3.85 -12.03
C GLY A 317 -24.98 -2.56 -12.70
N TYR A 318 -25.82 -2.73 -13.72
CA TYR A 318 -26.42 -1.59 -14.44
C TYR A 318 -27.44 -0.83 -13.59
N ILE A 319 -28.09 -1.51 -12.65
CA ILE A 319 -29.12 -0.91 -11.80
C ILE A 319 -28.56 0.21 -10.92
N THR A 320 -27.38 -0.01 -10.33
CA THR A 320 -26.69 1.02 -9.55
C THR A 320 -26.30 2.21 -10.42
N ALA A 321 -25.77 1.97 -11.62
CA ALA A 321 -25.41 3.04 -12.54
C ALA A 321 -26.64 3.88 -12.98
N GLN A 322 -27.78 3.23 -13.25
CA GLN A 322 -29.03 3.90 -13.60
C GLN A 322 -29.59 4.74 -12.45
N ILE A 323 -29.60 4.19 -11.23
CA ILE A 323 -30.03 4.89 -10.02
C ILE A 323 -29.16 6.13 -9.79
N LEU A 324 -27.84 6.01 -9.92
CA LEU A 324 -26.91 7.13 -9.72
C LEU A 324 -27.07 8.21 -10.80
N ALA A 325 -27.25 7.80 -12.05
CA ALA A 325 -27.51 8.73 -13.15
C ALA A 325 -28.84 9.48 -12.93
N ARG A 326 -29.90 8.78 -12.51
CA ARG A 326 -31.20 9.36 -12.19
C ARG A 326 -31.12 10.32 -11.00
N ALA A 327 -30.48 9.92 -9.91
CA ALA A 327 -30.30 10.77 -8.72
C ALA A 327 -29.54 12.05 -9.08
N ARG A 328 -28.46 11.93 -9.86
CA ARG A 328 -27.69 13.08 -10.37
C ARG A 328 -28.51 13.99 -11.27
N ALA A 329 -29.27 13.45 -12.21
CA ALA A 329 -30.12 14.23 -13.11
C ALA A 329 -31.19 15.03 -12.36
N ARG A 330 -31.62 14.55 -11.19
CA ARG A 330 -32.59 15.22 -10.31
C ARG A 330 -31.96 16.13 -9.25
N GLY A 331 -30.63 16.18 -9.16
CA GLY A 331 -29.95 16.88 -8.06
C GLY A 331 -30.25 16.30 -6.67
N GLN A 332 -30.60 15.02 -6.61
CA GLN A 332 -31.02 14.32 -5.38
C GLN A 332 -29.96 13.33 -4.90
N SER A 333 -30.00 13.01 -3.61
CA SER A 333 -29.22 11.90 -3.06
C SER A 333 -29.92 10.56 -3.33
N VAL A 334 -29.15 9.47 -3.32
CA VAL A 334 -29.68 8.10 -3.44
C VAL A 334 -30.58 7.80 -2.23
N THR A 335 -31.81 7.36 -2.49
CA THR A 335 -32.82 7.14 -1.45
C THR A 335 -32.70 5.77 -0.79
N THR A 336 -33.39 5.55 0.33
CA THR A 336 -33.47 4.22 0.97
C THR A 336 -34.08 3.16 0.04
N THR A 337 -35.13 3.51 -0.71
CA THR A 337 -35.76 2.61 -1.70
C THR A 337 -34.77 2.19 -2.77
N ASP A 338 -33.92 3.13 -3.22
CA ASP A 338 -32.88 2.84 -4.20
C ASP A 338 -31.85 1.84 -3.67
N TYR A 339 -31.45 1.98 -2.41
CA TYR A 339 -30.56 1.01 -1.78
C TYR A 339 -31.19 -0.37 -1.63
N VAL A 340 -32.49 -0.45 -1.31
CA VAL A 340 -33.22 -1.72 -1.27
C VAL A 340 -33.20 -2.39 -2.64
N GLU A 341 -33.46 -1.63 -3.71
CA GLU A 341 -33.45 -2.11 -5.09
C GLU A 341 -32.06 -2.66 -5.49
N ILE A 342 -30.99 -1.91 -5.20
CA ILE A 342 -29.60 -2.34 -5.41
C ILE A 342 -29.29 -3.62 -4.61
N GLY A 343 -29.71 -3.66 -3.35
CA GLY A 343 -29.49 -4.79 -2.45
C GLY A 343 -30.19 -6.06 -2.91
N GLN A 344 -31.42 -5.96 -3.41
CA GLN A 344 -32.18 -7.08 -3.96
C GLN A 344 -31.49 -7.66 -5.19
N TRP A 345 -31.13 -6.80 -6.15
CA TRP A 345 -30.38 -7.21 -7.34
C TRP A 345 -29.06 -7.90 -6.98
N MET A 346 -28.31 -7.33 -6.04
CA MET A 346 -27.07 -7.96 -5.57
C MET A 346 -27.32 -9.34 -4.96
N GLY A 347 -28.34 -9.47 -4.11
CA GLY A 347 -28.69 -10.75 -3.49
C GLY A 347 -29.04 -11.83 -4.52
N GLU A 348 -29.77 -11.47 -5.58
CA GLU A 348 -30.07 -12.38 -6.69
C GLU A 348 -28.82 -12.82 -7.44
N GLN A 349 -27.95 -11.88 -7.82
CA GLN A 349 -26.70 -12.20 -8.51
C GLN A 349 -25.75 -13.08 -7.69
N LEU A 350 -25.72 -12.89 -6.37
CA LEU A 350 -24.91 -13.73 -5.49
C LEU A 350 -25.50 -15.14 -5.38
N ARG A 351 -26.82 -15.27 -5.23
CA ARG A 351 -27.53 -16.56 -5.16
C ARG A 351 -27.40 -17.38 -6.44
N GLU A 352 -27.47 -16.76 -7.62
CA GLU A 352 -27.24 -17.42 -8.91
C GLU A 352 -25.87 -18.13 -9.00
N ARG A 353 -24.93 -17.75 -8.14
CA ARG A 353 -23.55 -18.26 -8.13
C ARG A 353 -23.26 -19.14 -6.91
N ASP A 354 -24.30 -19.48 -6.14
CA ASP A 354 -24.27 -20.16 -4.84
C ASP A 354 -23.40 -19.44 -3.80
N VAL A 355 -23.29 -18.12 -3.90
CA VAL A 355 -22.62 -17.32 -2.87
C VAL A 355 -23.62 -17.04 -1.76
N TRP A 356 -23.22 -17.35 -0.52
CA TRP A 356 -24.03 -17.05 0.67
C TRP A 356 -23.27 -16.20 1.70
N ILE A 357 -21.99 -15.88 1.46
CA ILE A 357 -21.17 -14.98 2.29
C ILE A 357 -20.63 -13.83 1.44
N VAL A 358 -20.71 -12.61 1.96
CA VAL A 358 -20.02 -11.43 1.38
C VAL A 358 -19.06 -10.86 2.42
N LEU A 359 -17.80 -10.65 2.07
CA LEU A 359 -16.79 -10.01 2.94
C LEU A 359 -16.19 -8.79 2.23
N MET A 360 -16.35 -7.60 2.81
CA MET A 360 -15.83 -6.35 2.25
C MET A 360 -14.95 -5.57 3.22
N PRO A 361 -13.86 -4.96 2.74
CA PRO A 361 -13.01 -4.08 3.54
C PRO A 361 -13.57 -2.66 3.61
N ALA A 362 -13.12 -1.92 4.61
CA ALA A 362 -13.51 -0.53 4.90
C ALA A 362 -13.25 0.43 3.73
N VAL A 363 -12.23 0.16 2.92
CA VAL A 363 -11.93 0.97 1.73
C VAL A 363 -13.05 0.93 0.67
N VAL A 364 -13.97 -0.03 0.77
CA VAL A 364 -15.15 -0.11 -0.10
C VAL A 364 -16.35 0.59 0.53
N PHE A 365 -16.61 0.35 1.81
CA PHE A 365 -17.85 0.82 2.47
C PHE A 365 -17.72 2.17 3.20
N ASN A 366 -16.52 2.74 3.33
CA ASN A 366 -16.29 4.06 3.92
C ASN A 366 -15.92 5.14 2.90
N ASP A 367 -15.77 4.80 1.62
CA ASP A 367 -15.30 5.72 0.59
C ASP A 367 -16.43 6.06 -0.40
N PRO A 368 -17.18 7.16 -0.18
CA PRO A 368 -18.25 7.56 -1.09
C PRO A 368 -17.74 8.03 -2.44
N GLU A 369 -16.43 8.32 -2.60
CA GLU A 369 -15.84 8.71 -3.87
C GLU A 369 -15.72 7.52 -4.83
N ARG A 370 -15.68 6.28 -4.30
CA ARG A 370 -15.79 5.03 -5.07
C ARG A 370 -17.24 4.67 -5.39
N LYS A 371 -17.90 5.58 -6.11
CA LYS A 371 -19.36 5.66 -6.28
C LYS A 371 -20.05 4.30 -6.37
N ASN A 372 -19.79 3.51 -7.43
CA ASN A 372 -20.58 2.31 -7.68
C ASN A 372 -20.38 1.21 -6.61
N ALA A 373 -19.13 0.92 -6.24
CA ALA A 373 -18.83 -0.14 -5.27
C ALA A 373 -19.32 0.21 -3.85
N TYR A 374 -19.20 1.48 -3.47
CA TYR A 374 -19.76 1.99 -2.22
C TYR A 374 -21.28 1.80 -2.19
N HIS A 375 -21.99 2.25 -3.22
CA HIS A 375 -23.45 2.15 -3.29
C HIS A 375 -23.94 0.69 -3.35
N ALA A 376 -23.22 -0.19 -4.02
CA ALA A 376 -23.51 -1.63 -4.05
C ALA A 376 -23.48 -2.24 -2.64
N VAL A 377 -22.39 -2.04 -1.89
CA VAL A 377 -22.28 -2.54 -0.52
C VAL A 377 -23.31 -1.90 0.41
N ARG A 378 -23.60 -0.60 0.23
CA ARG A 378 -24.68 0.07 0.98
C ARG A 378 -26.05 -0.49 0.64
N GLY A 379 -26.29 -0.92 -0.60
CA GLY A 379 -27.51 -1.61 -0.98
C GLY A 379 -27.65 -2.95 -0.26
N LEU A 380 -26.56 -3.72 -0.17
CA LEU A 380 -26.54 -4.97 0.59
C LEU A 380 -26.89 -4.76 2.08
N GLU A 381 -26.43 -3.68 2.71
CA GLU A 381 -26.80 -3.32 4.09
C GLU A 381 -28.31 -3.04 4.29
N HIS A 382 -29.03 -2.70 3.21
CA HIS A 382 -30.48 -2.48 3.23
C HIS A 382 -31.27 -3.73 2.81
N ASN A 383 -30.61 -4.82 2.41
CA ASN A 383 -31.28 -6.05 2.06
C ASN A 383 -31.54 -6.90 3.33
N PRO A 384 -32.81 -7.17 3.70
CA PRO A 384 -33.13 -7.94 4.90
C PRO A 384 -32.68 -9.41 4.83
N ASP A 385 -32.48 -9.95 3.63
CA ASP A 385 -31.96 -11.31 3.43
C ASP A 385 -30.46 -11.41 3.74
N TRP A 386 -29.75 -10.28 3.83
CA TRP A 386 -28.29 -10.22 3.99
C TRP A 386 -27.88 -9.48 5.26
N PRO A 387 -28.24 -9.96 6.46
CA PRO A 387 -27.82 -9.30 7.70
C PRO A 387 -26.30 -9.38 7.91
N LEU A 388 -25.79 -8.40 8.65
CA LEU A 388 -24.40 -8.29 9.04
C LEU A 388 -24.13 -9.17 10.27
N VAL A 389 -23.32 -10.22 10.11
CA VAL A 389 -22.98 -11.16 11.20
C VAL A 389 -21.63 -10.87 11.84
N PHE A 390 -20.74 -10.19 11.11
CA PHE A 390 -19.45 -9.77 11.64
C PHE A 390 -19.06 -8.41 11.08
N PHE A 391 -18.63 -7.49 11.94
CA PHE A 391 -17.94 -6.28 11.53
C PHE A 391 -16.96 -5.77 12.58
N ASN A 392 -16.03 -4.96 12.10
CA ASN A 392 -15.14 -4.13 12.90
C ASN A 392 -14.77 -2.88 12.07
N LYS A 393 -13.73 -2.15 12.48
CA LYS A 393 -13.27 -0.94 11.77
C LYS A 393 -12.70 -1.19 10.36
N LYS A 394 -12.41 -2.44 10.00
CA LYS A 394 -11.69 -2.83 8.78
C LYS A 394 -12.52 -3.73 7.86
N GLN A 395 -13.39 -4.58 8.38
CA GLN A 395 -14.16 -5.55 7.60
C GLN A 395 -15.63 -5.57 8.01
N LYS A 396 -16.48 -5.95 7.06
CA LYS A 396 -17.89 -6.31 7.23
C LYS A 396 -18.16 -7.62 6.51
N LEU A 397 -18.90 -8.51 7.15
CA LEU A 397 -19.30 -9.82 6.63
C LEU A 397 -20.83 -9.98 6.75
N TRP A 398 -21.47 -10.20 5.62
CA TRP A 398 -22.90 -10.45 5.49
C TRP A 398 -23.16 -11.89 5.07
N VAL A 399 -24.30 -12.45 5.45
CA VAL A 399 -24.71 -13.81 5.05
C VAL A 399 -26.13 -13.85 4.52
N ASP A 400 -26.41 -14.75 3.58
CA ASP A 400 -27.77 -14.98 3.10
C ASP A 400 -28.56 -15.87 4.07
N ILE A 401 -29.52 -15.29 4.80
CA ILE A 401 -30.38 -16.03 5.76
C ILE A 401 -31.49 -16.87 5.09
N LYS A 402 -31.59 -16.85 3.76
CA LYS A 402 -32.38 -17.84 3.02
C LYS A 402 -31.66 -19.19 2.93
N THR A 403 -30.35 -19.22 3.15
CA THR A 403 -29.62 -20.49 3.32
C THR A 403 -29.72 -20.98 4.76
N PRO A 404 -29.80 -22.31 5.01
CA PRO A 404 -29.81 -22.85 6.37
C PRO A 404 -28.60 -22.42 7.21
N GLN A 405 -27.41 -22.43 6.61
CA GLN A 405 -26.14 -22.06 7.27
C GLN A 405 -26.09 -20.56 7.61
N GLY A 406 -26.54 -19.70 6.69
CA GLY A 406 -26.60 -18.26 6.94
C GLY A 406 -27.59 -17.91 8.05
N ARG A 407 -28.76 -18.58 8.07
CA ARG A 407 -29.74 -18.42 9.15
C ARG A 407 -29.19 -18.86 10.50
N GLU A 408 -28.62 -20.06 10.57
CA GLU A 408 -28.04 -20.60 11.79
C GLU A 408 -26.95 -19.67 12.36
N LEU A 409 -26.06 -19.15 11.50
CA LEU A 409 -25.01 -18.23 11.91
C LEU A 409 -25.55 -16.89 12.42
N PHE A 410 -26.63 -16.37 11.82
CA PHE A 410 -27.25 -15.12 12.25
C PHE A 410 -28.01 -15.29 13.57
N GLU A 411 -28.85 -16.32 13.69
CA GLU A 411 -29.60 -16.63 14.92
C GLU A 411 -28.67 -16.97 16.09
N GLY A 412 -27.54 -17.62 15.78
CA GLY A 412 -26.48 -17.93 16.74
C GLY A 412 -25.89 -16.71 17.46
N ILE A 413 -26.02 -15.50 16.90
CA ILE A 413 -25.55 -14.26 17.53
C ILE A 413 -26.32 -13.98 18.83
N PHE A 414 -27.63 -14.21 18.82
CA PHE A 414 -28.50 -13.90 19.95
C PHE A 414 -28.36 -14.92 21.07
N THR A 415 -28.13 -16.19 20.71
CA THR A 415 -27.97 -17.33 21.64
C THR A 415 -26.53 -17.49 22.13
N GLY A 416 -25.55 -16.85 21.50
CA GLY A 416 -24.13 -17.00 21.82
C GLY A 416 -23.46 -18.21 21.17
N LYS A 417 -24.16 -18.91 20.26
CA LYS A 417 -23.60 -20.02 19.48
C LYS A 417 -22.57 -19.53 18.45
N THR A 418 -22.77 -18.35 17.89
CA THR A 418 -21.83 -17.75 16.93
C THR A 418 -20.57 -17.29 17.65
N LEU A 419 -19.44 -17.88 17.26
CA LEU A 419 -18.15 -17.63 17.88
C LEU A 419 -17.51 -16.38 17.30
N TYR A 420 -16.85 -15.58 18.15
CA TYR A 420 -16.14 -14.39 17.75
C TYR A 420 -14.66 -14.45 18.14
N PRO A 421 -13.78 -13.73 17.41
CA PRO A 421 -12.34 -13.78 17.67
C PRO A 421 -11.91 -13.41 19.08
N ASP A 422 -12.65 -12.48 19.71
CA ASP A 422 -12.42 -12.01 21.08
C ASP A 422 -13.70 -11.32 21.63
N ASP A 423 -13.67 -10.97 22.92
CA ASP A 423 -14.78 -10.29 23.61
C ASP A 423 -15.16 -8.95 22.98
N TYR A 424 -14.21 -8.22 22.41
CA TYR A 424 -14.49 -6.96 21.72
C TYR A 424 -15.41 -7.20 20.53
N HIS A 425 -15.08 -8.18 19.67
CA HIS A 425 -15.89 -8.50 18.51
C HIS A 425 -17.22 -9.13 18.93
N ALA A 426 -17.25 -10.00 19.95
CA ALA A 426 -18.48 -10.58 20.47
C ALA A 426 -19.46 -9.50 20.95
N ASN A 427 -18.99 -8.60 21.82
CA ASN A 427 -19.78 -7.53 22.39
C ASN A 427 -20.25 -6.53 21.32
N LEU A 428 -19.38 -6.15 20.38
CA LEU A 428 -19.72 -5.22 19.30
C LEU A 428 -20.82 -5.78 18.40
N ASN A 429 -20.66 -7.01 17.93
CA ASN A 429 -21.58 -7.61 16.96
C ASN A 429 -22.91 -8.01 17.59
N ARG A 430 -22.89 -8.60 18.78
CA ARG A 430 -24.11 -8.92 19.52
C ARG A 430 -24.84 -7.66 19.97
N GLY A 431 -24.10 -6.65 20.46
CA GLY A 431 -24.65 -5.37 20.88
C GLY A 431 -25.40 -4.66 19.75
N ARG A 432 -24.76 -4.53 18.57
CA ARG A 432 -25.41 -3.98 17.37
C ARG A 432 -26.69 -4.73 17.00
N ASN A 433 -26.63 -6.05 16.92
CA ASN A 433 -27.76 -6.85 16.45
C ASN A 433 -28.94 -6.80 17.43
N LEU A 434 -28.70 -6.80 18.75
CA LEU A 434 -29.75 -6.58 19.75
C LEU A 434 -30.39 -5.19 19.62
N LEU A 435 -29.57 -4.15 19.43
CA LEU A 435 -30.07 -2.78 19.25
C LEU A 435 -30.89 -2.59 17.97
N LEU A 436 -30.53 -3.28 16.88
CA LEU A 436 -31.22 -3.16 15.58
C LEU A 436 -32.48 -4.02 15.49
N TYR A 437 -32.42 -5.27 15.94
CA TYR A 437 -33.44 -6.27 15.65
C TYR A 437 -34.36 -6.59 16.83
N SER A 438 -33.96 -6.32 18.08
CA SER A 438 -34.87 -6.57 19.21
C SER A 438 -35.94 -5.49 19.32
N ARG A 439 -37.16 -5.94 19.63
CA ARG A 439 -38.30 -5.08 19.93
C ARG A 439 -38.34 -4.69 21.41
N GLU A 440 -37.79 -5.54 22.27
CA GLU A 440 -37.86 -5.40 23.73
C GLU A 440 -36.85 -4.38 24.26
N LEU A 441 -37.29 -3.50 25.16
CA LEU A 441 -36.41 -2.49 25.76
C LEU A 441 -35.27 -3.12 26.58
N ALA A 442 -35.53 -4.25 27.25
CA ALA A 442 -34.53 -4.96 28.04
C ALA A 442 -33.35 -5.46 27.18
N ASP A 443 -33.65 -5.97 25.98
CA ASP A 443 -32.65 -6.40 25.01
C ASP A 443 -31.87 -5.21 24.44
N LYS A 444 -32.55 -4.09 24.15
CA LYS A 444 -31.88 -2.87 23.70
C LYS A 444 -30.93 -2.31 24.77
N LYS A 445 -31.33 -2.30 26.04
CA LYS A 445 -30.45 -1.95 27.18
C LYS A 445 -29.25 -2.88 27.26
N THR A 446 -29.46 -4.18 27.08
CA THR A 446 -28.38 -5.17 27.00
C THR A 446 -27.45 -4.88 25.82
N GLY A 447 -28.02 -4.57 24.65
CA GLY A 447 -27.27 -4.21 23.45
C GLY A 447 -26.40 -2.97 23.64
N LEU A 448 -26.92 -1.92 24.29
CA LEU A 448 -26.15 -0.72 24.65
C LEU A 448 -25.00 -1.05 25.60
N ARG A 449 -25.25 -1.83 26.66
CA ARG A 449 -24.22 -2.28 27.61
C ARG A 449 -23.09 -3.04 26.92
N LEU A 450 -23.43 -3.93 25.98
CA LEU A 450 -22.43 -4.66 25.18
C LEU A 450 -21.65 -3.71 24.26
N ALA A 451 -22.31 -2.76 23.59
CA ALA A 451 -21.62 -1.77 22.76
C ALA A 451 -20.65 -0.89 23.58
N ILE A 452 -21.04 -0.48 24.79
CA ILE A 452 -20.17 0.23 25.76
C ILE A 452 -19.01 -0.65 26.22
N ALA A 453 -19.25 -1.94 26.48
CA ALA A 453 -18.18 -2.88 26.84
C ALA A 453 -17.15 -3.05 25.71
N ALA A 454 -17.63 -3.18 24.46
CA ALA A 454 -16.77 -3.17 23.28
C ALA A 454 -15.98 -1.86 23.16
N PHE A 455 -16.63 -0.72 23.37
CA PHE A 455 -15.95 0.57 23.38
C PHE A 455 -14.85 0.65 24.44
N ASN A 456 -15.13 0.24 25.69
CA ASN A 456 -14.16 0.30 26.77
C ASN A 456 -12.95 -0.63 26.54
N SER A 457 -13.17 -1.78 25.88
CA SER A 457 -12.09 -2.69 25.47
C SER A 457 -11.21 -2.08 24.37
N ASN A 458 -11.80 -1.41 23.38
CA ASN A 458 -11.08 -0.81 22.26
C ASN A 458 -11.75 0.52 21.81
N PRO A 459 -11.44 1.65 22.47
CA PRO A 459 -12.08 2.92 22.20
C PRO A 459 -11.74 3.39 20.78
N SER A 460 -12.74 3.34 19.91
CA SER A 460 -12.58 3.54 18.47
C SER A 460 -13.87 4.02 17.81
N PRO A 461 -13.80 4.54 16.57
CA PRO A 461 -14.98 5.08 15.88
C PRO A 461 -16.10 4.06 15.69
N THR A 462 -15.77 2.79 15.49
CA THR A 462 -16.77 1.74 15.23
C THR A 462 -17.77 1.56 16.38
N PRO A 463 -17.37 1.17 17.60
CA PRO A 463 -18.32 0.98 18.70
C PRO A 463 -19.04 2.27 19.09
N ILE A 464 -18.40 3.45 19.00
CA ILE A 464 -19.11 4.70 19.33
C ILE A 464 -20.16 5.05 18.29
N LEU A 465 -19.93 4.79 17.00
CA LEU A 465 -20.96 4.99 15.98
C LEU A 465 -22.16 4.05 16.20
N GLU A 466 -21.96 2.83 16.69
CA GLU A 466 -23.07 1.95 17.03
C GLU A 466 -23.91 2.51 18.21
N ILE A 467 -23.23 3.03 19.23
CA ILE A 467 -23.88 3.70 20.36
C ILE A 467 -24.68 4.93 19.86
N LEU A 468 -24.08 5.75 19.00
CA LEU A 468 -24.67 7.00 18.53
C LEU A 468 -25.77 6.84 17.48
N LEU A 469 -25.64 5.88 16.56
CA LEU A 469 -26.54 5.73 15.40
C LEU A 469 -27.66 4.73 15.63
N VAL A 470 -27.43 3.72 16.49
CA VAL A 470 -28.40 2.65 16.72
C VAL A 470 -29.12 2.85 18.05
N ALA A 471 -28.38 2.97 19.16
CA ALA A 471 -29.03 3.09 20.48
C ALA A 471 -29.86 4.38 20.60
N ARG A 472 -29.41 5.48 19.98
CA ARG A 472 -30.15 6.75 19.93
C ARG A 472 -31.53 6.66 19.27
N ARG A 473 -31.79 5.64 18.44
CA ARG A 473 -33.13 5.44 17.85
C ARG A 473 -34.17 5.06 18.91
N SER A 474 -33.73 4.56 20.06
CA SER A 474 -34.58 4.35 21.23
C SER A 474 -34.58 5.63 22.07
N ALA A 475 -35.75 6.26 22.22
CA ALA A 475 -35.88 7.47 23.02
C ALA A 475 -35.45 7.23 24.48
N GLU A 476 -35.70 6.01 24.98
CA GLU A 476 -35.44 5.55 26.34
C GLU A 476 -33.94 5.39 26.65
N LEU A 477 -33.09 5.21 25.63
CA LEU A 477 -31.65 5.03 25.79
C LEU A 477 -30.87 6.33 25.61
N LYS A 478 -31.53 7.41 25.20
CA LYS A 478 -30.86 8.67 24.85
C LYS A 478 -30.05 9.23 26.03
N GLY A 479 -30.62 9.24 27.24
CA GLY A 479 -29.93 9.74 28.44
C GLY A 479 -28.65 8.97 28.76
N ASP A 480 -28.70 7.64 28.67
CA ASP A 480 -27.52 6.78 28.91
C ASP A 480 -26.42 7.03 27.87
N VAL A 481 -26.80 7.25 26.61
CA VAL A 481 -25.88 7.58 25.51
C VAL A 481 -25.24 8.96 25.72
N ASP A 482 -26.03 9.95 26.10
CA ASP A 482 -25.57 11.33 26.37
C ASP A 482 -24.55 11.30 27.52
N GLN A 483 -24.89 10.69 28.65
CA GLN A 483 -24.02 10.54 29.82
C GLN A 483 -22.70 9.83 29.48
N PHE A 484 -22.77 8.72 28.74
CA PHE A 484 -21.58 7.99 28.31
C PHE A 484 -20.64 8.86 27.47
N CYS A 485 -21.19 9.69 26.57
CA CYS A 485 -20.40 10.59 25.73
C CYS A 485 -19.72 11.68 26.57
N GLU A 486 -20.43 12.28 27.53
CA GLU A 486 -19.87 13.30 28.44
C GLU A 486 -18.73 12.72 29.26
N ASP A 487 -18.94 11.55 29.88
CA ASP A 487 -17.93 10.84 30.66
C ASP A 487 -16.69 10.52 29.82
N TYR A 488 -16.88 10.11 28.56
CA TYR A 488 -15.77 9.81 27.68
C TYR A 488 -14.99 11.06 27.27
N VAL A 489 -15.65 12.16 26.90
CA VAL A 489 -14.98 13.43 26.55
C VAL A 489 -14.18 13.98 27.73
N ARG A 490 -14.75 13.95 28.94
CA ARG A 490 -14.05 14.33 30.17
C ARG A 490 -12.81 13.46 30.40
N ARG A 491 -12.98 12.13 30.42
CA ARG A 491 -11.89 11.16 30.61
C ARG A 491 -10.81 11.27 29.53
N PHE A 492 -11.19 11.52 28.27
CA PHE A 492 -10.24 11.72 27.17
C PHE A 492 -9.40 12.98 27.38
N THR A 493 -10.02 14.06 27.84
CA THR A 493 -9.32 15.32 28.14
C THR A 493 -8.29 15.13 29.25
N GLU A 494 -8.70 14.48 30.35
CA GLU A 494 -7.82 14.18 31.50
C GLU A 494 -6.65 13.27 31.12
N LYS A 495 -6.91 12.23 30.32
CA LYS A 495 -5.91 11.20 29.98
C LYS A 495 -5.18 11.43 28.66
N LYS A 496 -5.39 12.57 27.99
CA LYS A 496 -4.89 12.83 26.63
C LYS A 496 -3.39 12.58 26.49
N ALA A 497 -2.59 13.13 27.41
CA ALA A 497 -1.14 13.01 27.36
C ALA A 497 -0.64 11.58 27.61
N ALA A 498 -1.32 10.82 28.47
CA ALA A 498 -1.00 9.41 28.73
C ALA A 498 -1.37 8.54 27.52
N TRP A 499 -2.57 8.73 26.95
CA TRP A 499 -3.02 7.99 25.78
C TRP A 499 -2.24 8.31 24.50
N ALA A 500 -1.67 9.52 24.39
CA ALA A 500 -0.79 9.88 23.27
C ALA A 500 0.48 9.02 23.18
N LYS A 501 0.85 8.33 24.28
CA LYS A 501 1.98 7.40 24.36
C LYS A 501 1.57 5.93 24.21
N GLN A 502 0.33 5.67 23.79
CA GLN A 502 -0.20 4.32 23.63
C GLN A 502 -0.62 4.04 22.18
N ASP A 503 -0.59 2.77 21.80
CA ASP A 503 -1.12 2.34 20.52
C ASP A 503 -2.63 2.62 20.40
N GLY A 504 -3.13 2.81 19.19
CA GLY A 504 -4.52 3.14 18.92
C GLY A 504 -4.93 4.56 19.28
N TYR A 505 -3.98 5.46 19.61
CA TYR A 505 -4.31 6.83 20.03
C TYR A 505 -5.20 7.59 19.03
N ARG A 506 -4.97 7.45 17.72
CA ARG A 506 -5.81 8.11 16.69
C ARG A 506 -7.26 7.67 16.78
N LEU A 507 -7.52 6.39 17.11
CA LEU A 507 -8.87 5.87 17.25
C LEU A 507 -9.59 6.51 18.45
N ARG A 508 -8.86 6.74 19.54
CA ARG A 508 -9.38 7.43 20.74
C ARG A 508 -9.74 8.88 20.44
N VAL A 509 -8.87 9.59 19.71
CA VAL A 509 -9.08 10.99 19.29
C VAL A 509 -10.31 11.10 18.40
N GLU A 510 -10.45 10.22 17.41
CA GLU A 510 -11.62 10.23 16.52
C GLU A 510 -12.90 9.86 17.26
N ALA A 511 -12.85 8.89 18.18
CA ALA A 511 -14.00 8.61 19.04
C ALA A 511 -14.39 9.83 19.90
N ALA A 512 -13.42 10.58 20.42
CA ALA A 512 -13.70 11.77 21.22
C ALA A 512 -14.32 12.87 20.37
N ARG A 513 -13.86 13.03 19.11
CA ARG A 513 -14.46 13.94 18.13
C ARG A 513 -15.92 13.59 17.84
N LEU A 514 -16.23 12.31 17.64
CA LEU A 514 -17.60 11.84 17.39
C LEU A 514 -18.52 12.08 18.60
N ALA A 515 -18.02 11.84 19.81
CA ALA A 515 -18.74 12.18 21.05
C ALA A 515 -19.03 13.69 21.14
N CYS A 516 -18.06 14.55 20.84
CA CYS A 516 -18.26 16.00 20.82
C CYS A 516 -19.31 16.44 19.79
N ILE A 517 -19.30 15.86 18.58
CA ILE A 517 -20.32 16.16 17.56
C ILE A 517 -21.72 15.83 18.09
N HIS A 518 -21.88 14.68 18.73
CA HIS A 518 -23.15 14.28 19.31
C HIS A 518 -23.60 15.24 20.42
N LEU A 519 -22.74 15.52 21.39
CA LEU A 519 -23.06 16.40 22.52
C LEU A 519 -23.32 17.84 22.08
N LYS A 520 -22.62 18.33 21.06
CA LYS A 520 -22.93 19.61 20.41
C LYS A 520 -24.37 19.63 19.88
N ASN A 521 -24.81 18.58 19.20
CA ASN A 521 -26.17 18.49 18.68
C ASN A 521 -27.22 18.39 19.81
N VAL A 522 -26.88 17.71 20.91
CA VAL A 522 -27.74 17.65 22.11
C VAL A 522 -27.88 19.04 22.72
N ALA A 523 -26.77 19.76 22.94
CA ALA A 523 -26.77 21.12 23.46
C ALA A 523 -27.51 22.11 22.54
N GLN A 524 -27.38 21.96 21.22
CA GLN A 524 -28.16 22.73 20.23
C GLN A 524 -29.66 22.50 20.41
N GLY A 525 -30.08 21.23 20.55
CA GLY A 525 -31.48 20.90 20.81
C GLY A 525 -32.02 21.43 22.14
N GLN A 526 -31.14 21.70 23.11
CA GLN A 526 -31.48 22.30 24.40
C GLN A 526 -31.39 23.84 24.40
N GLY A 527 -30.92 24.47 23.32
CA GLY A 527 -30.68 25.91 23.27
C GLY A 527 -29.50 26.40 24.11
N ASN A 528 -28.59 25.51 24.56
CA ASN A 528 -27.45 25.87 25.40
C ASN A 528 -26.24 26.29 24.54
N THR A 529 -26.17 27.58 24.20
CA THR A 529 -25.14 28.15 23.31
C THR A 529 -23.71 28.03 23.86
N GLU A 530 -23.54 28.04 25.19
CA GLU A 530 -22.26 27.87 25.85
C GLU A 530 -21.72 26.45 25.63
N LEU A 531 -22.54 25.42 25.89
CA LEU A 531 -22.16 24.03 25.65
C LEU A 531 -21.90 23.74 24.17
N VAL A 532 -22.69 24.34 23.27
CA VAL A 532 -22.44 24.23 21.82
C VAL A 532 -21.05 24.74 21.46
N SER A 533 -20.67 25.90 21.99
CA SER A 533 -19.37 26.51 21.74
C SER A 533 -18.23 25.67 22.34
N PHE A 534 -18.43 25.15 23.56
CA PHE A 534 -17.48 24.27 24.22
C PHE A 534 -17.21 22.99 23.40
N TYR A 535 -18.25 22.26 22.99
CA TYR A 535 -18.08 21.01 22.24
C TYR A 535 -17.54 21.26 20.83
N LEU A 536 -17.87 22.39 20.20
CA LEU A 536 -17.29 22.79 18.92
C LEU A 536 -15.78 23.05 19.02
N ASP A 537 -15.31 23.74 20.07
CA ASP A 537 -13.88 23.95 20.28
C ASP A 537 -13.15 22.61 20.53
N GLN A 538 -13.73 21.72 21.34
CA GLN A 538 -13.16 20.38 21.55
C GLN A 538 -13.11 19.55 20.26
N GLU A 539 -14.16 19.60 19.44
CA GLU A 539 -14.18 18.97 18.10
C GLU A 539 -13.01 19.47 17.25
N ASN A 540 -12.82 20.79 17.17
CA ASN A 540 -11.75 21.42 16.40
C ASN A 540 -10.34 21.08 16.94
N ARG A 541 -10.18 20.99 18.26
CA ARG A 541 -8.92 20.51 18.89
C ARG A 541 -8.63 19.06 18.52
N ASN A 542 -9.63 18.19 18.54
CA ASN A 542 -9.47 16.79 18.14
C ASN A 542 -9.15 16.66 16.65
N LEU A 543 -9.77 17.46 15.79
CA LEU A 543 -9.48 17.47 14.35
C LEU A 543 -8.03 17.88 14.05
N ARG A 544 -7.52 18.94 14.71
CA ARG A 544 -6.11 19.34 14.61
C ARG A 544 -5.16 18.24 15.08
N GLU A 545 -5.52 17.56 16.16
CA GLU A 545 -4.74 16.44 16.70
C GLU A 545 -4.67 15.25 15.73
N LEU A 546 -5.77 14.91 15.05
CA LEU A 546 -5.78 13.89 14.00
C LEU A 546 -4.85 14.25 12.83
N GLY A 547 -4.83 15.53 12.44
CA GLY A 547 -3.90 16.04 11.44
C GLY A 547 -2.44 15.88 11.87
N ARG A 548 -2.13 16.30 13.11
CA ARG A 548 -0.79 16.17 13.71
C ARG A 548 -0.30 14.73 13.75
N VAL A 549 -1.15 13.81 14.22
CA VAL A 549 -0.84 12.38 14.31
C VAL A 549 -0.62 11.78 12.91
N SER A 550 -1.45 12.14 11.93
CA SER A 550 -1.36 11.62 10.57
C SER A 550 -0.11 12.12 9.82
N GLN A 551 0.26 13.39 10.00
CA GLN A 551 1.47 13.96 9.40
C GLN A 551 2.76 13.42 10.05
N GLY A 552 2.73 13.23 11.37
CA GLY A 552 3.89 12.78 12.13
C GLY A 552 4.38 11.37 11.82
N GLN A 553 3.65 10.61 11.01
CA GLN A 553 3.94 9.20 10.70
C GLN A 553 4.06 8.89 9.20
N LYS A 554 4.11 9.93 8.35
CA LYS A 554 4.51 9.78 6.95
C LYS A 554 6.04 9.69 6.84
N TRP A 555 6.50 8.82 5.95
CA TRP A 555 7.92 8.72 5.57
C TRP A 555 8.41 10.04 5.00
#